data_AF-A0A1M3NA43-F1
#
_entry.id   AF-A0A1M3NA43-F1
#
_cell.length_a   1.000
_cell.length_b   1.000
_cell.length_c   1.000
_cell.angle_alpha   90.00
_cell.angle_beta   90.00
_cell.angle_gamma   90.00
#
_symmetry.space_group_name_H-M   'P 1'
#
loop_
_entity.id
_entity.type
_entity.pdbx_description
1 polymer ?
#
loop_
_entity_poly.entity_id
_entity_poly.type
_entity_poly.pdbx_seq_one_letter_code
_entity_poly.pdbx_strand_id
1 'polypeptide(L)'
;MIRSSRWLGRLGRGRIVFALGVAAFVAMGAVAMAAGDDRTATESLLREIEASPQKGAGGELVARSRAALERGASLRSSGDEAHAKLADRLARTWAEAARDVVRAAVVEESAATARRSATDAGALADRERALLEEAIAQSGRLRAQLASASREANEQPARTSAAAASSDAGTRAPAKATAPAKPSTTGADGGAR
;
A
#
# COMPACT_ATOMS: atom_id res chain seq x y z
N MET A 1 18.06 -22.67 29.47
CA MET A 1 18.45 -21.25 29.58
C MET A 1 17.57 -20.43 28.65
N ILE A 2 16.50 -19.83 29.19
CA ILE A 2 15.47 -19.08 28.44
C ILE A 2 15.62 -17.62 28.85
N ARG A 3 16.09 -16.77 27.94
CA ARG A 3 16.20 -15.32 28.17
C ARG A 3 14.85 -14.68 27.89
N SER A 4 14.24 -14.20 28.97
CA SER A 4 12.98 -13.49 29.05
C SER A 4 13.16 -12.04 28.56
N SER A 5 12.65 -11.72 27.38
CA SER A 5 12.62 -10.36 26.83
C SER A 5 11.28 -9.69 27.14
N ARG A 6 11.05 -9.38 28.42
CA ARG A 6 9.97 -8.49 28.85
C ARG A 6 10.36 -7.04 28.57
N TRP A 7 10.09 -6.55 27.37
CA TRP A 7 10.11 -5.11 27.08
C TRP A 7 8.72 -4.52 27.35
N LEU A 8 8.51 -4.09 28.60
CA LEU A 8 7.42 -3.22 28.98
C LEU A 8 7.70 -1.82 28.40
N GLY A 9 7.12 -1.54 27.24
CA GLY A 9 6.96 -0.16 26.75
C GLY A 9 5.93 0.58 27.60
N ARG A 10 6.37 1.18 28.71
CA ARG A 10 5.68 2.28 29.38
C ARG A 10 5.66 3.49 28.43
N LEU A 11 4.55 3.68 27.71
CA LEU A 11 4.25 4.94 27.04
C LEU A 11 3.15 5.68 27.80
N GLY A 12 3.60 6.63 28.63
CA GLY A 12 3.10 8.00 28.69
C GLY A 12 1.58 8.23 28.68
N ARG A 13 0.87 7.74 29.70
CA ARG A 13 -0.42 8.32 30.10
C ARG A 13 -0.14 9.50 31.04
N GLY A 14 0.00 10.70 30.51
CA GLY A 14 0.17 11.87 31.35
C GLY A 14 0.18 13.18 30.59
N ARG A 15 -0.84 14.01 30.86
CA ARG A 15 -0.88 15.47 30.72
C ARG A 15 -1.23 16.02 29.33
N ILE A 16 -2.51 15.87 28.94
CA ILE A 16 -3.19 16.84 28.07
C ILE A 16 -4.48 17.27 28.78
N VAL A 17 -4.33 18.05 29.84
CA VAL A 17 -5.40 18.82 30.50
C VAL A 17 -4.75 20.14 30.89
N PHE A 18 -5.31 21.26 30.39
CA PHE A 18 -4.94 22.68 30.58
C PHE A 18 -4.43 23.41 29.32
N ALA A 19 -5.38 23.83 28.47
CA ALA A 19 -5.29 25.04 27.65
C ALA A 19 -6.70 25.44 27.20
N LEU A 20 -7.58 25.75 28.17
CA LEU A 20 -8.96 26.16 27.91
C LEU A 20 -9.30 27.30 28.88
N GLY A 21 -8.88 28.52 28.51
CA GLY A 21 -9.13 29.73 29.28
C GLY A 21 -8.26 30.87 28.77
N VAL A 22 -8.88 32.01 28.47
CA VAL A 22 -8.27 33.27 27.97
C VAL A 22 -8.14 33.39 26.43
N ALA A 23 -9.24 33.16 25.70
CA ALA A 23 -9.38 33.64 24.31
C ALA A 23 -10.78 34.24 24.05
N ALA A 24 -11.34 34.96 25.03
CA ALA A 24 -12.75 35.37 24.99
C ALA A 24 -13.01 36.89 24.93
N PHE A 25 -12.01 37.76 24.71
CA PHE A 25 -12.27 39.22 24.86
C PHE A 25 -11.49 40.18 23.94
N VAL A 26 -11.31 39.85 22.65
CA VAL A 26 -10.77 40.81 21.65
C VAL A 26 -11.56 40.84 20.32
N ALA A 27 -12.58 40.01 20.11
CA ALA A 27 -13.22 39.84 18.80
C ALA A 27 -14.42 40.78 18.52
N MET A 28 -14.36 42.05 18.90
CA MET A 28 -15.42 43.03 18.60
C MET A 28 -14.84 44.34 18.04
N GLY A 29 -14.30 44.29 16.82
CA GLY A 29 -13.76 45.50 16.19
C GLY A 29 -13.27 45.41 14.74
N ALA A 30 -13.33 44.26 14.06
CA ALA A 30 -12.68 44.10 12.74
C ALA A 30 -13.56 43.41 11.67
N VAL A 31 -14.87 43.67 11.64
CA VAL A 31 -15.79 42.96 10.69
C VAL A 31 -15.86 43.63 9.30
N ALA A 32 -15.27 44.81 9.10
CA ALA A 32 -15.42 45.54 7.84
C ALA A 32 -14.44 45.16 6.71
N MET A 33 -13.34 44.45 7.00
CA MET A 33 -12.31 44.12 5.98
C MET A 33 -12.37 42.68 5.43
N ALA A 34 -13.23 41.80 5.94
CA ALA A 34 -13.28 40.40 5.51
C ALA A 34 -14.01 40.15 4.17
N ALA A 35 -14.69 41.16 3.61
CA ALA A 35 -15.55 40.97 2.44
C ALA A 35 -14.78 40.74 1.12
N GLY A 36 -13.56 41.26 0.99
CA GLY A 36 -12.70 40.97 -0.16
C GLY A 36 -12.07 39.58 -0.11
N ASP A 37 -11.98 38.99 1.09
CA ASP A 37 -11.22 37.76 1.35
C ASP A 37 -11.97 36.50 0.87
N ASP A 38 -13.30 36.46 0.99
CA ASP A 38 -14.08 35.27 0.64
C ASP A 38 -13.98 34.89 -0.84
N ARG A 39 -13.99 35.87 -1.75
CA ARG A 39 -13.85 35.60 -3.19
C ARG A 39 -12.46 35.10 -3.54
N THR A 40 -11.41 35.76 -3.03
CA THR A 40 -10.02 35.35 -3.27
C THR A 40 -9.72 33.99 -2.65
N ALA A 41 -10.26 33.70 -1.47
CA ALA A 41 -10.16 32.40 -0.82
C ALA A 41 -10.90 31.31 -1.61
N THR A 42 -12.06 31.62 -2.17
CA THR A 42 -12.79 30.68 -3.03
C THR A 42 -12.00 30.37 -4.30
N GLU A 43 -11.47 31.38 -4.98
CA GLU A 43 -10.67 31.20 -6.20
C GLU A 43 -9.37 30.41 -5.93
N SER A 44 -8.73 30.60 -4.79
CA SER A 44 -7.54 29.82 -4.41
C SER A 44 -7.88 28.34 -4.16
N LEU A 45 -9.00 28.05 -3.48
CA LEU A 45 -9.51 26.69 -3.30
C LEU A 45 -9.83 26.02 -4.65
N LEU A 46 -10.46 26.75 -5.57
CA LEU A 46 -10.78 26.23 -6.90
C LEU A 46 -9.50 25.86 -7.68
N ARG A 47 -8.44 26.68 -7.59
CA ARG A 47 -7.13 26.36 -8.19
C ARG A 47 -6.48 25.14 -7.55
N GLU A 48 -6.56 24.99 -6.23
CA GLU A 48 -6.08 23.79 -5.51
C GLU A 48 -6.79 22.53 -6.04
N ILE A 49 -8.12 22.60 -6.20
CA ILE A 49 -8.94 21.49 -6.70
C ILE A 49 -8.60 21.16 -8.16
N GLU A 50 -8.42 22.17 -9.03
CA GLU A 50 -8.08 21.97 -10.43
C GLU A 50 -6.70 21.34 -10.65
N ALA A 51 -5.77 21.59 -9.72
CA ALA A 51 -4.43 20.99 -9.72
C ALA A 51 -4.44 19.54 -9.20
N SER A 52 -5.52 19.09 -8.54
CA SER A 52 -5.61 17.73 -8.02
C SER A 52 -5.76 16.69 -9.15
N PRO A 53 -5.10 15.52 -9.04
CA PRO A 53 -5.35 14.40 -9.96
C PRO A 53 -6.80 13.92 -9.90
N GLN A 54 -7.48 14.09 -8.74
CA GLN A 54 -8.87 13.68 -8.51
C GLN A 54 -9.88 14.80 -8.73
N LYS A 55 -9.57 15.82 -9.53
CA LYS A 55 -10.45 16.98 -9.78
C LYS A 55 -11.84 16.64 -10.30
N GLY A 56 -12.01 15.49 -10.97
CA GLY A 56 -13.31 15.01 -11.46
C GLY A 56 -14.30 14.70 -10.35
N ALA A 57 -13.84 14.24 -9.18
CA ALA A 57 -14.70 13.85 -8.07
C ALA A 57 -15.53 15.01 -7.50
N GLY A 58 -14.99 16.23 -7.52
CA GLY A 58 -15.65 17.45 -7.04
C GLY A 58 -16.35 18.29 -8.12
N GLY A 59 -16.46 17.78 -9.35
CA GLY A 59 -16.82 18.59 -10.53
C GLY A 59 -18.14 19.35 -10.41
N GLU A 60 -19.19 18.71 -9.89
CA GLU A 60 -20.49 19.37 -9.70
C GLU A 60 -20.43 20.51 -8.67
N LEU A 61 -19.73 20.28 -7.56
CA LEU A 61 -19.58 21.27 -6.48
C LEU A 61 -18.74 22.46 -6.95
N VAL A 62 -17.70 22.22 -7.76
CA VAL A 62 -16.93 23.26 -8.44
C VAL A 62 -17.83 24.09 -9.36
N ALA A 63 -18.70 23.46 -10.15
CA ALA A 63 -19.63 24.18 -11.02
C ALA A 63 -20.62 25.05 -10.21
N ARG A 64 -21.17 24.53 -9.10
CA ARG A 64 -22.04 25.29 -8.19
C ARG A 64 -21.32 26.47 -7.54
N SER A 65 -20.06 26.28 -7.12
CA SER A 65 -19.23 27.34 -6.56
C SER A 65 -19.02 28.48 -7.57
N ARG A 66 -18.63 28.15 -8.81
CA ARG A 66 -18.44 29.14 -9.89
C ARG A 66 -19.73 29.88 -10.24
N ALA A 67 -20.86 29.17 -10.32
CA ALA A 67 -22.16 29.79 -10.56
C ALA A 67 -22.56 30.77 -9.44
N ALA A 68 -22.22 30.45 -8.19
CA ALA A 68 -22.44 31.35 -7.06
C ALA A 68 -21.54 32.60 -7.12
N LEU A 69 -20.27 32.48 -7.51
CA LEU A 69 -19.38 33.63 -7.74
C LEU A 69 -19.90 34.54 -8.86
N GLU A 70 -20.38 33.97 -9.96
CA GLU A 70 -20.97 34.71 -11.07
C GLU A 70 -22.22 35.47 -10.62
N ARG A 71 -23.10 34.82 -9.86
CA ARG A 71 -24.26 35.48 -9.24
C ARG A 71 -23.83 36.62 -8.31
N GLY A 72 -22.81 36.42 -7.49
CA GLY A 72 -22.24 37.47 -6.64
C GLY A 72 -21.73 38.66 -7.47
N ALA A 73 -21.07 38.40 -8.60
CA ALA A 73 -20.65 39.45 -9.54
C ALA A 73 -21.83 40.24 -10.13
N SER A 74 -22.89 39.55 -10.55
CA SER A 74 -24.11 40.20 -11.05
C SER A 74 -24.83 41.03 -10.00
N LEU A 75 -24.81 40.62 -8.73
CA LEU A 75 -25.44 41.38 -7.64
C LEU A 75 -24.65 42.66 -7.30
N ARG A 76 -23.31 42.61 -7.36
CA ARG A 76 -22.50 43.83 -7.19
C ARG A 76 -22.73 44.84 -8.32
N SER A 77 -22.87 44.38 -9.56
CA SER A 77 -23.14 45.29 -10.68
C SER A 77 -24.52 45.95 -10.60
N SER A 78 -25.49 45.34 -9.91
CA SER A 78 -26.79 45.96 -9.60
C SER A 78 -26.80 46.78 -8.30
N GLY A 79 -25.67 46.88 -7.58
CA GLY A 79 -25.56 47.62 -6.31
C GLY A 79 -26.07 46.87 -5.08
N ASP A 80 -26.42 45.58 -5.20
CA ASP A 80 -26.90 44.74 -4.09
C ASP A 80 -25.74 44.02 -3.38
N GLU A 81 -24.98 44.81 -2.62
CA GLU A 81 -23.76 44.36 -1.96
C GLU A 81 -24.03 43.32 -0.85
N ALA A 82 -25.19 43.37 -0.20
CA ALA A 82 -25.54 42.45 0.88
C ALA A 82 -25.76 41.02 0.34
N HIS A 83 -26.53 40.88 -0.74
CA HIS A 83 -26.75 39.57 -1.36
C HIS A 83 -25.51 39.07 -2.10
N ALA A 84 -24.69 39.96 -2.67
CA ALA A 84 -23.41 39.58 -3.27
C ALA A 84 -22.50 38.85 -2.28
N LYS A 85 -22.38 39.36 -1.04
CA LYS A 85 -21.60 38.72 0.03
C LYS A 85 -22.14 37.35 0.43
N LEU A 86 -23.46 37.19 0.45
CA LEU A 86 -24.08 35.89 0.71
C LEU A 86 -23.77 34.89 -0.41
N ALA A 87 -23.79 35.33 -1.67
CA ALA A 87 -23.41 34.50 -2.81
C ALA A 87 -21.93 34.10 -2.78
N ASP A 88 -21.03 35.00 -2.40
CA ASP A 88 -19.59 34.70 -2.25
C ASP A 88 -19.34 33.68 -1.12
N ARG A 89 -20.01 33.82 0.03
CA ARG A 89 -19.94 32.81 1.12
C ARG A 89 -20.48 31.46 0.67
N LEU A 90 -21.60 31.44 -0.06
CA LEU A 90 -22.14 30.22 -0.62
C LEU A 90 -21.13 29.57 -1.58
N ALA A 91 -20.49 30.37 -2.44
CA ALA A 91 -19.45 29.88 -3.33
C ALA A 91 -18.29 29.22 -2.57
N ARG A 92 -17.83 29.86 -1.48
CA ARG A 92 -16.80 29.32 -0.59
C ARG A 92 -17.22 27.98 0.00
N THR A 93 -18.44 27.86 0.52
CA THR A 93 -18.92 26.58 1.10
C THR A 93 -18.96 25.45 0.07
N TRP A 94 -19.34 25.75 -1.18
CA TRP A 94 -19.29 24.76 -2.26
C TRP A 94 -17.85 24.38 -2.63
N ALA A 95 -16.92 25.33 -2.64
CA ALA A 95 -15.51 25.04 -2.90
C ALA A 95 -14.85 24.22 -1.79
N GLU A 96 -15.16 24.51 -0.52
CA GLU A 96 -14.70 23.72 0.62
C GLU A 96 -15.23 22.28 0.55
N ALA A 97 -16.54 22.12 0.28
CA ALA A 97 -17.14 20.80 0.07
C ALA A 97 -16.50 20.04 -1.11
N ALA A 98 -16.22 20.73 -2.22
CA ALA A 98 -15.53 20.15 -3.37
C ALA A 98 -14.12 19.65 -3.00
N ARG A 99 -13.36 20.43 -2.23
CA ARG A 99 -12.03 20.04 -1.73
C ARG A 99 -12.12 18.80 -0.85
N ASP A 100 -13.09 18.74 0.03
CA ASP A 100 -13.26 17.61 0.95
C ASP A 100 -13.64 16.32 0.20
N VAL A 101 -14.50 16.41 -0.83
CA VAL A 101 -14.81 15.28 -1.72
C VAL A 101 -13.56 14.80 -2.49
N VAL A 102 -12.76 15.73 -3.02
CA VAL A 102 -11.51 15.37 -3.71
C VAL A 102 -10.52 14.68 -2.77
N ARG A 103 -10.41 15.15 -1.52
CA ARG A 103 -9.58 14.50 -0.48
C ARG A 103 -10.11 13.11 -0.13
N ALA A 104 -11.42 12.96 0.01
CA ALA A 104 -12.04 11.66 0.26
C ALA A 104 -11.73 10.66 -0.87
N ALA A 105 -11.85 11.09 -2.14
CA ALA A 105 -11.53 10.26 -3.29
C ALA A 105 -10.07 9.75 -3.29
N VAL A 106 -9.11 10.60 -2.93
CA VAL A 106 -7.69 10.20 -2.78
C VAL A 106 -7.53 9.14 -1.67
N VAL A 107 -8.20 9.32 -0.54
CA VAL A 107 -8.16 8.36 0.57
C VAL A 107 -8.78 7.03 0.17
N GLU A 108 -9.92 7.04 -0.53
CA GLU A 108 -10.57 5.82 -1.04
C GLU A 108 -9.69 5.05 -2.02
N GLU A 109 -9.03 5.73 -2.96
CA GLU A 109 -8.09 5.11 -3.89
C GLU A 109 -6.89 4.47 -3.17
N SER A 110 -6.35 5.16 -2.16
CA SER A 110 -5.26 4.63 -1.34
C SER A 110 -5.70 3.39 -0.55
N ALA A 111 -6.91 3.40 0.01
CA ALA A 111 -7.47 2.27 0.75
C ALA A 111 -7.74 1.08 -0.17
N ALA A 112 -8.23 1.31 -1.38
CA ALA A 112 -8.42 0.27 -2.39
C ALA A 112 -7.10 -0.38 -2.80
N THR A 113 -6.03 0.42 -2.94
CA THR A 113 -4.68 -0.08 -3.22
C THR A 113 -4.11 -0.89 -2.06
N ALA A 114 -4.24 -0.41 -0.83
CA ALA A 114 -3.84 -1.16 0.36
C ALA A 114 -4.61 -2.47 0.54
N ARG A 115 -5.90 -2.50 0.18
CA ARG A 115 -6.70 -3.74 0.21
C ARG A 115 -6.17 -4.76 -0.79
N ARG A 116 -5.88 -4.34 -2.03
CA ARG A 116 -5.30 -5.22 -3.06
C ARG A 116 -3.95 -5.81 -2.61
N SER A 117 -3.05 -4.97 -2.11
CA SER A 117 -1.75 -5.45 -1.63
C SER A 117 -1.86 -6.41 -0.44
N ALA A 118 -2.82 -6.18 0.46
CA ALA A 118 -3.09 -7.11 1.56
C ALA A 118 -3.60 -8.48 1.06
N THR A 119 -4.48 -8.49 0.05
CA THR A 119 -4.95 -9.73 -0.59
C THR A 119 -3.80 -10.48 -1.27
N ASP A 120 -2.95 -9.78 -2.02
CA ASP A 120 -1.80 -10.39 -2.71
C ASP A 120 -0.80 -10.98 -1.71
N ALA A 121 -0.51 -10.25 -0.62
CA ALA A 121 0.37 -10.74 0.45
C ALA A 121 -0.21 -11.98 1.14
N GLY A 122 -1.54 -12.03 1.34
CA GLY A 122 -2.23 -13.21 1.86
C GLY A 122 -2.05 -14.43 0.96
N ALA A 123 -2.25 -14.27 -0.35
CA ALA A 123 -2.07 -15.34 -1.32
C ALA A 123 -0.62 -15.85 -1.38
N LEU A 124 0.37 -14.96 -1.27
CA LEU A 124 1.79 -15.34 -1.20
C LEU A 124 2.09 -16.13 0.08
N ALA A 125 1.59 -15.69 1.23
CA ALA A 125 1.78 -16.38 2.50
C ALA A 125 1.18 -17.80 2.48
N ASP A 126 0.00 -17.97 1.89
CA ASP A 126 -0.64 -19.28 1.73
C ASP A 126 0.19 -20.21 0.82
N ARG A 127 0.75 -19.65 -0.26
CA ARG A 127 1.63 -20.40 -1.18
C ARG A 127 2.92 -20.85 -0.49
N GLU A 128 3.57 -19.96 0.26
CA GLU A 128 4.77 -20.28 1.01
C GLU A 128 4.50 -21.35 2.07
N ARG A 129 3.37 -21.26 2.77
CA ARG A 129 2.94 -22.29 3.70
C ARG A 129 2.76 -23.65 3.03
N ALA A 130 2.11 -23.70 1.86
CA ALA A 130 1.95 -24.95 1.11
C ALA A 130 3.31 -25.55 0.71
N LEU A 131 4.27 -24.73 0.25
CA LEU A 131 5.62 -25.18 -0.08
C LEU A 131 6.38 -25.72 1.15
N LEU A 132 6.23 -25.08 2.31
CA LEU A 132 6.83 -25.55 3.56
C LEU A 132 6.23 -26.90 4.00
N GLU A 133 4.91 -27.06 3.89
CA GLU A 133 4.23 -28.32 4.21
C GLU A 133 4.69 -29.45 3.28
N GLU A 134 4.86 -29.18 1.98
CA GLU A 134 5.42 -30.14 1.03
C GLU A 134 6.87 -30.50 1.36
N ALA A 135 7.72 -29.51 1.65
CA ALA A 135 9.12 -29.73 2.00
C ALA A 135 9.27 -30.59 3.27
N ILE A 136 8.41 -30.36 4.28
CA ILE A 136 8.36 -31.19 5.49
C ILE A 136 7.96 -32.64 5.14
N ALA A 137 6.94 -32.83 4.29
CA ALA A 137 6.51 -34.15 3.85
C ALA A 137 7.60 -34.89 3.05
N GLN A 138 8.29 -34.19 2.15
CA GLN A 138 9.43 -34.73 1.38
C GLN A 138 10.58 -35.12 2.31
N SER A 139 10.95 -34.25 3.26
CA SER A 139 12.00 -34.53 4.26
C SER A 139 11.66 -35.75 5.13
N GLY A 140 10.39 -35.89 5.53
CA GLY A 140 9.90 -37.05 6.27
C GLY A 140 10.07 -38.36 5.50
N ARG A 141 9.68 -38.37 4.21
CA ARG A 141 9.86 -39.55 3.33
C ARG A 141 11.33 -39.93 3.15
N LEU A 142 12.20 -38.95 2.89
CA LEU A 142 13.64 -39.18 2.74
C LEU A 142 14.27 -39.77 4.01
N ARG A 143 13.89 -39.26 5.19
CA ARG A 143 14.34 -39.82 6.47
C ARG A 143 13.86 -41.25 6.68
N ALA A 144 12.62 -41.58 6.29
CA ALA A 144 12.09 -42.94 6.37
C ALA A 144 12.85 -43.91 5.45
N GLN A 145 13.20 -43.47 4.23
CA GLN A 145 13.99 -44.26 3.28
C GLN A 145 15.43 -44.50 3.78
N LEU A 146 16.06 -43.49 4.38
CA LEU A 146 17.38 -43.66 5.01
C LEU A 146 17.30 -44.64 6.20
N ALA A 147 16.25 -44.54 7.01
CA ALA A 147 16.02 -45.46 8.12
C ALA A 147 15.77 -46.91 7.65
N SER A 148 15.05 -47.14 6.55
CA SER A 148 14.87 -48.48 6.00
C SER A 148 16.18 -49.05 5.41
N ALA A 149 16.89 -48.26 4.61
CA ALA A 149 18.17 -48.68 4.01
C ALA A 149 19.23 -49.02 5.06
N SER A 150 19.30 -48.24 6.15
CA SER A 150 20.19 -48.52 7.28
C SER A 150 19.82 -49.80 8.05
N ARG A 151 18.53 -50.13 8.19
CA ARG A 151 18.12 -51.42 8.78
C ARG A 151 18.47 -52.58 7.86
N GLU A 152 18.19 -52.48 6.58
CA GLU A 152 18.54 -53.50 5.58
C GLU A 152 20.04 -53.77 5.54
N ALA A 153 20.87 -52.73 5.65
CA ALA A 153 22.33 -52.86 5.70
C ALA A 153 22.82 -53.59 6.98
N ASN A 154 22.16 -53.38 8.12
CA ASN A 154 22.51 -54.04 9.38
C ASN A 154 21.97 -55.48 9.48
N GLU A 155 20.83 -55.77 8.83
CA GLU A 155 20.19 -57.09 8.84
C GLU A 155 20.77 -58.05 7.79
N GLN A 156 21.49 -57.57 6.78
CA GLN A 156 22.20 -58.46 5.86
C GLN A 156 23.31 -59.21 6.63
N PRO A 157 23.19 -60.54 6.79
CA PRO A 157 24.23 -61.33 7.46
C PRO A 157 25.51 -61.16 6.66
N ALA A 158 26.64 -61.04 7.38
CA ALA A 158 27.97 -60.84 6.80
C ALA A 158 28.15 -61.82 5.63
N ARG A 159 27.98 -61.31 4.40
CA ARG A 159 28.29 -62.08 3.21
C ARG A 159 29.80 -62.27 3.27
N THR A 160 30.21 -63.41 3.78
CA THR A 160 31.60 -63.87 3.78
C THR A 160 32.11 -63.67 2.36
N SER A 161 33.08 -62.77 2.25
CA SER A 161 33.65 -62.26 1.03
C SER A 161 34.19 -63.39 0.15
N ALA A 162 33.39 -63.85 -0.82
CA ALA A 162 33.86 -64.69 -1.92
C ALA A 162 34.47 -63.83 -3.06
N ALA A 163 35.18 -62.76 -2.69
CA ALA A 163 35.88 -61.86 -3.61
C ALA A 163 37.39 -61.96 -3.38
N ALA A 164 37.95 -63.14 -3.63
CA ALA A 164 39.37 -63.35 -3.91
C ALA A 164 39.61 -63.84 -5.36
N ALA A 165 38.59 -63.85 -6.23
CA ALA A 165 38.71 -64.38 -7.58
C ALA A 165 37.96 -63.50 -8.60
N SER A 166 38.58 -62.42 -9.05
CA SER A 166 38.50 -61.88 -10.42
C SER A 166 39.20 -60.52 -10.43
N SER A 167 40.53 -60.58 -10.38
CA SER A 167 41.37 -59.58 -11.04
C SER A 167 41.38 -59.87 -12.54
N ASP A 168 41.48 -58.81 -13.33
CA ASP A 168 41.89 -58.77 -14.74
C ASP A 168 40.78 -58.73 -15.81
N ALA A 169 40.45 -57.52 -16.26
CA ALA A 169 40.67 -57.10 -17.66
C ALA A 169 40.07 -55.72 -17.95
N GLY A 170 40.87 -54.82 -18.54
CA GLY A 170 40.36 -53.89 -19.55
C GLY A 170 40.30 -52.41 -19.19
N THR A 171 41.45 -51.75 -19.29
CA THR A 171 41.59 -50.31 -19.49
C THR A 171 40.83 -49.84 -20.74
N ARG A 172 39.91 -48.86 -20.64
CA ARG A 172 39.56 -48.01 -21.78
C ARG A 172 39.23 -46.56 -21.38
N ALA A 173 39.80 -45.68 -22.19
CA ALA A 173 40.06 -44.24 -22.05
C ALA A 173 38.83 -43.31 -21.83
N PRO A 174 39.05 -42.05 -21.39
CA PRO A 174 38.00 -41.08 -21.11
C PRO A 174 37.55 -40.33 -22.36
N ALA A 175 36.24 -40.15 -22.55
CA ALA A 175 35.67 -39.33 -23.61
C ALA A 175 34.80 -38.19 -23.06
N LYS A 176 35.35 -36.99 -23.21
CA LYS A 176 34.72 -35.71 -23.61
C LYS A 176 33.63 -35.09 -22.72
N ALA A 177 34.03 -33.97 -22.11
CA ALA A 177 33.18 -32.92 -21.58
C ALA A 177 32.22 -32.38 -22.66
N THR A 178 30.94 -32.26 -22.30
CA THR A 178 29.94 -31.50 -23.05
C THR A 178 29.48 -30.34 -22.18
N ALA A 179 29.69 -29.11 -22.67
CA ALA A 179 29.39 -27.87 -21.99
C ALA A 179 27.88 -27.65 -21.77
N PRO A 180 27.43 -27.04 -20.66
CA PRO A 180 26.07 -26.52 -20.58
C PRO A 180 25.93 -25.25 -21.44
N ALA A 181 25.01 -25.30 -22.38
CA ALA A 181 24.60 -24.17 -23.21
C ALA A 181 24.02 -23.04 -22.36
N LYS A 182 24.39 -21.80 -22.69
CA LYS A 182 23.77 -20.58 -22.18
C LYS A 182 22.26 -20.60 -22.48
N PRO A 183 21.38 -20.28 -21.52
CA PRO A 183 20.02 -19.89 -21.84
C PRO A 183 20.05 -18.51 -22.53
N SER A 184 19.63 -18.48 -23.80
CA SER A 184 19.35 -17.25 -24.54
C SER A 184 18.09 -16.58 -23.99
N THR A 185 18.26 -15.34 -23.56
CA THR A 185 17.21 -14.33 -23.41
C THR A 185 16.46 -14.12 -24.73
N THR A 186 15.16 -14.43 -24.81
CA THR A 186 14.21 -13.74 -25.72
C THR A 186 12.76 -14.03 -25.34
N GLY A 187 11.94 -12.97 -25.26
CA GLY A 187 10.52 -12.98 -24.90
C GLY A 187 10.26 -11.91 -23.84
N ALA A 188 10.31 -10.60 -24.13
CA ALA A 188 9.49 -9.89 -25.11
C ALA A 188 8.04 -10.39 -25.07
N ASP A 189 7.21 -9.76 -24.25
CA ASP A 189 6.37 -8.61 -24.64
C ASP A 189 4.97 -9.11 -25.06
N GLY A 190 3.93 -8.60 -24.40
CA GLY A 190 2.53 -8.96 -24.65
C GLY A 190 1.83 -9.60 -23.45
N GLY A 191 0.83 -8.99 -22.82
CA GLY A 191 0.17 -7.76 -23.19
C GLY A 191 -0.73 -7.27 -22.05
N ALA A 192 -0.78 -5.95 -21.95
CA ALA A 192 -1.90 -5.27 -21.35
C ALA A 192 -3.12 -5.42 -22.28
N ARG A 193 -4.24 -5.86 -21.73
CA ARG A 193 -5.58 -5.46 -22.14
C ARG A 193 -6.37 -5.15 -20.88
#